data_AF-A0A517I0T6-F1
#
_entry.id   AF-A0A517I0T6-F1
#
_cell.length_a   1.000
_cell.length_b   1.000
_cell.length_c   1.000
_cell.angle_alpha   90.00
_cell.angle_beta   90.00
_cell.angle_gamma   90.00
#
_symmetry.space_group_name_H-M   'P 1'
#
loop_
_entity.id
_entity.type
_entity.pdbx_description
1 polymer ?
#
loop_
_entity_poly.entity_id
_entity_poly.type
_entity_poly.pdbx_seq_one_letter_code
_entity_poly.pdbx_strand_id
1 'polypeptide(L)'
;MARNPEKKRCKARSKQRDEQCKNWAKPGWDVCRFHGAGGGAPQRNTNAVKTGEFQSIWMDALTPEQAEVLETISLDPLQQADEEIRLITLREREMLLRIRDLNAGRTDKQRRILQKRATIKDPIKVDDEKTGGTKTVVLTREELVTAEIEETEYRAIEDILAVEEALTRVQDKKLKAIQLKAQLLSNGGGPEKQITVRRWSRDKSRT
;
A
#
# COMPACT_ATOMS: atom_id res chain seq x y z
N MET A 1 -12.62 26.19 -34.75
CA MET A 1 -14.04 26.35 -34.39
C MET A 1 -14.14 27.20 -33.13
N ALA A 2 -14.92 28.27 -33.13
CA ALA A 2 -15.01 29.19 -31.99
C ALA A 2 -15.49 28.43 -30.74
N ARG A 3 -14.75 28.56 -29.62
CA ARG A 3 -15.03 27.83 -28.36
C ARG A 3 -16.40 28.18 -27.75
N ASN A 4 -17.04 29.26 -28.19
CA ASN A 4 -18.40 29.65 -27.83
C ASN A 4 -18.92 30.68 -28.86
N PRO A 5 -19.88 30.33 -29.75
CA PRO A 5 -20.42 31.26 -30.74
C PRO A 5 -21.25 32.40 -30.13
N GLU A 6 -21.82 32.19 -28.94
CA GLU A 6 -22.67 33.16 -28.24
C GLU A 6 -21.88 34.07 -27.28
N LYS A 7 -20.56 33.87 -27.14
CA LYS A 7 -19.65 34.59 -26.21
C LYS A 7 -20.21 34.71 -24.77
N LYS A 8 -20.99 33.72 -24.32
CA LYS A 8 -21.55 33.69 -22.96
C LYS A 8 -20.47 33.34 -21.92
N ARG A 9 -20.42 34.10 -20.82
CA ARG A 9 -19.52 33.84 -19.69
C ARG A 9 -20.16 32.85 -18.71
N CYS A 10 -19.33 32.06 -18.04
CA CYS A 10 -19.80 31.12 -17.03
C CYS A 10 -20.46 31.86 -15.86
N LYS A 11 -21.69 31.47 -15.49
CA LYS A 11 -22.45 32.09 -14.37
C LYS A 11 -21.94 31.74 -12.96
N ALA A 12 -21.12 30.71 -12.82
CA ALA A 12 -20.65 30.26 -11.51
C ALA A 12 -19.79 31.34 -10.81
N ARG A 13 -20.02 31.51 -9.51
CA ARG A 13 -19.29 32.45 -8.64
C ARG A 13 -18.45 31.71 -7.60
N SER A 14 -17.31 32.29 -7.23
CA SER A 14 -16.46 31.77 -6.15
C SER A 14 -17.17 31.93 -4.81
N LYS A 15 -17.25 30.87 -4.01
CA LYS A 15 -17.81 30.95 -2.64
C LYS A 15 -16.98 31.82 -1.69
N GLN A 16 -15.67 31.97 -1.95
CA GLN A 16 -14.76 32.72 -1.08
C GLN A 16 -14.63 34.19 -1.45
N ARG A 17 -14.71 34.52 -2.75
CA ARG A 17 -14.45 35.89 -3.27
C ARG A 17 -15.66 36.54 -3.93
N ASP A 18 -16.78 35.81 -4.06
CA ASP A 18 -17.99 36.18 -4.81
C ASP A 18 -17.76 36.64 -6.28
N GLU A 19 -16.55 36.48 -6.80
CA GLU A 19 -16.22 36.80 -8.17
C GLU A 19 -16.77 35.75 -9.15
N GLN A 20 -17.29 36.21 -10.28
CA GLN A 20 -17.73 35.36 -11.38
C GLN A 20 -16.54 34.68 -12.07
N CYS A 21 -16.72 33.42 -12.45
CA CYS A 21 -15.76 32.65 -13.21
C CYS A 21 -15.34 33.37 -14.51
N LYS A 22 -14.03 33.43 -14.76
CA LYS A 22 -13.48 34.07 -15.96
C LYS A 22 -13.59 33.21 -17.23
N ASN A 23 -13.92 31.94 -17.10
CA ASN A 23 -14.06 31.03 -18.25
C ASN A 23 -15.34 31.28 -19.05
N TRP A 24 -15.26 30.95 -20.34
CA TRP A 24 -16.42 30.92 -21.24
C TRP A 24 -17.33 29.73 -20.91
N ALA A 25 -18.64 29.93 -21.04
CA ALA A 25 -19.60 28.85 -20.94
C ALA A 25 -19.49 27.92 -22.16
N LYS A 26 -19.80 26.62 -22.00
CA LYS A 26 -19.87 25.67 -23.12
C LYS A 26 -21.14 25.99 -23.95
N PRO A 27 -21.12 25.85 -25.29
CA PRO A 27 -22.34 26.02 -26.10
C PRO A 27 -23.50 25.18 -25.56
N GLY A 28 -24.66 25.81 -25.32
CA GLY A 28 -25.86 25.16 -24.75
C GLY A 28 -25.85 24.99 -23.22
N TRP A 29 -24.86 25.52 -22.51
CA TRP A 29 -24.75 25.47 -21.05
C TRP A 29 -24.52 26.87 -20.46
N ASP A 30 -24.98 27.10 -19.23
CA ASP A 30 -24.77 28.36 -18.49
C ASP A 30 -23.39 28.44 -17.81
N VAL A 31 -22.67 27.33 -17.76
CA VAL A 31 -21.42 27.16 -17.02
C VAL A 31 -20.29 26.67 -17.91
N CYS A 32 -19.04 26.78 -17.44
CA CYS A 32 -17.87 26.23 -18.13
C CYS A 32 -17.66 24.76 -17.77
N ARG A 33 -16.73 24.08 -18.45
CA ARG A 33 -16.43 22.66 -18.19
C ARG A 33 -16.05 22.36 -16.74
N PHE A 34 -15.30 23.26 -16.09
CA PHE A 34 -14.90 23.11 -14.69
C PHE A 34 -16.05 23.27 -13.70
N HIS A 35 -17.15 23.90 -14.13
CA HIS A 35 -18.34 24.11 -13.31
C HIS A 35 -19.53 23.24 -13.77
N GLY A 36 -19.24 22.09 -14.40
CA GLY A 36 -20.25 21.05 -14.68
C GLY A 36 -20.79 21.03 -16.11
N ALA A 37 -20.31 21.88 -17.02
CA ALA A 37 -20.81 21.85 -18.40
C ALA A 37 -20.34 20.61 -19.16
N GLY A 38 -21.31 19.80 -19.60
CA GLY A 38 -21.07 18.54 -20.30
C GLY A 38 -21.25 17.29 -19.45
N GLY A 39 -21.86 17.40 -18.27
CA GLY A 39 -22.16 16.27 -17.39
C GLY A 39 -21.00 15.87 -16.48
N GLY A 40 -21.34 15.18 -15.39
CA GLY A 40 -20.37 14.50 -14.54
C GLY A 40 -19.72 13.32 -15.26
N ALA A 41 -18.83 12.62 -14.58
CA ALA A 41 -18.30 11.37 -15.13
C ALA A 41 -19.44 10.37 -15.40
N PRO A 42 -19.27 9.46 -16.38
CA PRO A 42 -20.27 8.44 -16.66
C PRO A 42 -20.63 7.63 -15.41
N GLN A 43 -21.88 7.17 -15.32
CA GLN A 43 -22.28 6.23 -14.28
C GLN A 43 -21.37 5.01 -14.31
N ARG A 44 -20.98 4.51 -13.13
CA ARG A 44 -20.05 3.38 -12.94
C ARG A 44 -18.61 3.64 -13.39
N ASN A 45 -18.14 4.89 -13.42
CA ASN A 45 -16.72 5.15 -13.68
C ASN A 45 -15.84 4.68 -12.50
N THR A 46 -14.70 4.07 -12.81
CA THR A 46 -13.74 3.59 -11.80
C THR A 46 -12.65 4.61 -11.49
N ASN A 47 -12.66 5.80 -12.10
CA ASN A 47 -11.60 6.81 -11.95
C ASN A 47 -11.41 7.33 -10.51
N ALA A 48 -12.46 7.27 -9.68
CA ALA A 48 -12.39 7.66 -8.27
C ALA A 48 -12.04 6.50 -7.33
N VAL A 49 -11.91 5.29 -7.87
CA VAL A 49 -11.59 4.09 -7.10
C VAL A 49 -10.10 4.11 -6.80
N LYS A 50 -9.77 4.21 -5.51
CA LYS A 50 -8.38 4.19 -5.05
C LYS A 50 -7.91 2.77 -4.71
N THR A 51 -8.74 2.04 -3.96
CA THR A 51 -8.38 0.75 -3.37
C THR A 51 -9.28 -0.41 -3.78
N GLY A 52 -10.46 -0.13 -4.34
CA GLY A 52 -11.42 -1.17 -4.74
C GLY A 52 -12.28 -1.73 -3.60
N GLU A 53 -11.96 -1.45 -2.34
CA GLU A 53 -12.61 -2.03 -1.14
C GLU A 53 -14.14 -1.88 -1.12
N PHE A 54 -14.66 -0.74 -1.59
CA PHE A 54 -16.10 -0.44 -1.62
C PHE A 54 -16.72 -0.59 -3.01
N GLN A 55 -16.03 -1.26 -3.95
CA GLN A 55 -16.61 -1.51 -5.26
C GLN A 55 -17.65 -2.63 -5.20
N SER A 56 -18.78 -2.42 -5.86
CA SER A 56 -19.74 -3.48 -6.13
C SER A 56 -19.30 -4.29 -7.34
N ILE A 57 -19.06 -5.58 -7.12
CA ILE A 57 -18.75 -6.56 -8.17
C ILE A 57 -20.02 -7.37 -8.43
N TRP A 58 -20.41 -7.44 -9.70
CA TRP A 58 -21.58 -8.19 -10.14
C TRP A 58 -21.13 -9.49 -10.81
N MET A 59 -21.85 -10.58 -10.57
CA MET A 59 -21.46 -11.93 -11.03
C MET A 59 -21.39 -12.04 -12.56
N ASP A 60 -22.26 -11.33 -13.26
CA ASP A 60 -22.32 -11.25 -14.72
C ASP A 60 -21.17 -10.44 -15.33
N ALA A 61 -20.46 -9.64 -14.53
CA ALA A 61 -19.33 -8.82 -14.94
C ALA A 61 -17.97 -9.43 -14.55
N LEU A 62 -17.94 -10.66 -14.02
CA LEU A 62 -16.71 -11.35 -13.67
C LEU A 62 -15.93 -11.76 -14.93
N THR A 63 -14.61 -11.55 -14.88
CA THR A 63 -13.71 -12.18 -15.85
C THR A 63 -13.62 -13.70 -15.59
N PRO A 64 -13.25 -14.52 -16.59
CA PRO A 64 -13.13 -15.97 -16.41
C PRO A 64 -12.22 -16.37 -15.23
N GLU A 65 -11.09 -15.67 -15.08
CA GLU A 65 -10.13 -15.89 -13.98
C GLU A 65 -10.75 -15.58 -12.61
N GLN A 66 -11.54 -14.51 -12.51
CA GLN A 66 -12.20 -14.15 -11.26
C GLN A 66 -13.31 -15.14 -10.90
N ALA A 67 -14.02 -15.68 -11.89
CA ALA A 67 -15.03 -16.71 -11.68
C ALA A 67 -14.39 -18.01 -11.15
N GLU A 68 -13.26 -18.43 -11.73
CA GLU A 68 -12.51 -19.60 -11.25
C GLU A 68 -12.05 -19.42 -9.80
N VAL A 69 -11.48 -18.27 -9.45
CA VAL A 69 -11.09 -17.97 -8.07
C VAL A 69 -12.29 -18.07 -7.13
N LEU A 70 -13.43 -17.51 -7.53
CA LEU A 70 -14.65 -17.56 -6.72
C LEU A 70 -15.13 -18.99 -6.43
N GLU A 71 -15.02 -19.88 -7.41
CA GLU A 71 -15.37 -21.29 -7.26
C GLU A 71 -14.42 -22.06 -6.34
N THR A 72 -13.14 -21.66 -6.29
CA THR A 72 -12.14 -22.30 -5.40
C THR A 72 -12.25 -21.88 -3.94
N ILE A 73 -12.91 -20.76 -3.63
CA ILE A 73 -13.01 -20.25 -2.26
C ILE A 73 -13.94 -21.15 -1.45
N SER A 74 -13.43 -21.74 -0.37
CA SER A 74 -14.26 -22.49 0.57
C SER A 74 -15.19 -21.56 1.34
N LEU A 75 -16.48 -21.91 1.42
CA LEU A 75 -17.45 -21.17 2.24
C LEU A 75 -17.58 -21.74 3.66
N ASP A 76 -16.86 -22.81 3.99
CA ASP A 76 -16.87 -23.40 5.34
C ASP A 76 -16.11 -22.49 6.32
N PRO A 77 -16.78 -21.96 7.37
CA PRO A 77 -16.14 -21.10 8.37
C PRO A 77 -14.96 -21.75 9.09
N LEU A 78 -14.99 -23.06 9.31
CA LEU A 78 -13.89 -23.77 9.97
C LEU A 78 -12.66 -23.85 9.06
N GLN A 79 -12.86 -24.23 7.80
CA GLN A 79 -11.79 -24.25 6.81
C GLN A 79 -11.20 -22.85 6.58
N GLN A 80 -12.04 -21.82 6.50
CA GLN A 80 -11.59 -20.43 6.37
C GLN A 80 -10.73 -19.98 7.57
N ALA A 81 -11.13 -20.33 8.80
CA ALA A 81 -10.32 -20.04 9.98
C ALA A 81 -8.97 -20.77 9.95
N ASP A 82 -8.93 -22.00 9.44
CA ASP A 82 -7.68 -22.76 9.29
C ASP A 82 -6.74 -22.19 8.23
N GLU A 83 -7.29 -21.77 7.09
CA GLU A 83 -6.53 -21.11 6.02
C GLU A 83 -5.92 -19.79 6.52
N GLU A 84 -6.68 -18.98 7.27
CA GLU A 84 -6.18 -17.74 7.87
C GLU A 84 -5.05 -18.01 8.88
N ILE A 85 -5.21 -19.01 9.76
CA ILE A 85 -4.16 -19.40 10.71
C ILE A 85 -2.88 -19.83 9.97
N ARG A 86 -3.00 -20.60 8.89
CA ARG A 86 -1.87 -21.02 8.05
C ARG A 86 -1.17 -19.82 7.40
N LEU A 87 -1.94 -18.94 6.78
CA LEU A 87 -1.41 -17.73 6.11
C LEU A 87 -0.69 -16.82 7.10
N ILE A 88 -1.31 -16.59 8.27
CA ILE A 88 -0.69 -15.80 9.35
C ILE A 88 0.62 -16.47 9.81
N THR A 89 0.64 -17.78 10.00
CA THR A 89 1.84 -18.51 10.44
C THR A 89 2.97 -18.42 9.42
N LEU A 90 2.67 -18.49 8.12
CA LEU A 90 3.66 -18.27 7.07
C LEU A 90 4.20 -16.84 7.10
N ARG A 91 3.33 -15.85 7.28
CA ARG A 91 3.72 -14.44 7.42
C ARG A 91 4.64 -14.22 8.62
N GLU A 92 4.34 -14.82 9.78
CA GLU A 92 5.20 -14.78 10.96
C GLU A 92 6.59 -15.35 10.64
N ARG A 93 6.65 -16.49 9.94
CA ARG A 93 7.91 -17.10 9.54
C ARG A 93 8.73 -16.19 8.64
N GLU A 94 8.13 -15.59 7.62
CA GLU A 94 8.81 -14.65 6.73
C GLU A 94 9.31 -13.41 7.47
N MET A 95 8.52 -12.89 8.42
CA MET A 95 8.94 -11.77 9.26
C MET A 95 10.12 -12.14 10.16
N LEU A 96 10.13 -13.34 10.73
CA LEU A 96 11.25 -13.83 11.53
C LEU A 96 12.52 -14.05 10.70
N LEU A 97 12.38 -14.53 9.46
CA LEU A 97 13.50 -14.61 8.52
C LEU A 97 14.05 -13.23 8.20
N ARG A 98 13.17 -12.25 7.96
CA ARG A 98 13.57 -10.86 7.73
C ARG A 98 14.30 -10.26 8.94
N ILE A 99 13.84 -10.53 10.17
CA ILE A 99 14.55 -10.14 11.39
C ILE A 99 15.93 -10.80 11.46
N ARG A 100 16.03 -12.08 11.12
CA ARG A 100 17.33 -12.79 11.08
C ARG A 100 18.28 -12.15 10.08
N ASP A 101 17.81 -11.83 8.89
CA ASP A 101 18.62 -11.22 7.82
C ASP A 101 19.07 -9.81 8.21
N LEU A 102 18.18 -9.01 8.81
CA LEU A 102 18.50 -7.68 9.35
C LEU A 102 19.53 -7.76 10.48
N ASN A 103 19.44 -8.77 11.34
CA ASN A 103 20.43 -9.00 12.40
C ASN A 103 21.77 -9.49 11.85
N ALA A 104 21.77 -10.33 10.81
CA ALA A 104 22.99 -10.85 10.19
C ALA A 104 23.73 -9.78 9.36
N GLY A 105 23.00 -8.90 8.69
CA GLY A 105 23.53 -7.75 7.95
C GLY A 105 23.90 -6.54 8.82
N ARG A 106 23.81 -6.68 10.14
CA ARG A 106 24.11 -5.61 11.09
C ARG A 106 25.62 -5.34 11.10
N THR A 107 25.98 -4.21 10.52
CA THR A 107 27.25 -3.53 10.78
C THR A 107 26.94 -2.33 11.65
N ASP A 108 27.74 -2.06 12.68
CA ASP A 108 27.45 -0.99 13.66
C ASP A 108 27.32 0.41 13.02
N LYS A 109 27.75 0.57 11.77
CA LYS A 109 27.72 1.85 11.04
C LYS A 109 27.20 1.65 9.61
N GLN A 110 25.98 2.10 9.34
CA GLN A 110 25.52 2.30 7.97
C GLN A 110 25.93 3.70 7.50
N ARG A 111 26.81 3.75 6.49
CA ARG A 111 27.28 5.01 5.87
C ARG A 111 26.35 5.41 4.74
N ARG A 112 25.72 6.59 4.85
CA ARG A 112 25.02 7.21 3.72
C ARG A 112 25.93 8.27 3.11
N ILE A 113 26.33 8.06 1.85
CA ILE A 113 27.17 9.01 1.12
C ILE A 113 26.26 9.89 0.26
N LEU A 114 26.14 11.17 0.62
CA LEU A 114 25.47 12.16 -0.21
C LEU A 114 26.49 12.76 -1.19
N GLN A 115 26.37 12.38 -2.46
CA GLN A 115 27.14 12.97 -3.54
C GLN A 115 26.41 14.19 -4.10
N LYS A 116 27.11 15.32 -4.24
CA LYS A 116 26.61 16.52 -4.94
C LYS A 116 27.50 16.79 -6.14
N ARG A 117 26.94 17.32 -7.22
CA ARG A 117 27.75 17.79 -8.36
C ARG A 117 28.50 19.05 -7.94
N ALA A 118 29.83 19.00 -8.03
CA ALA A 118 30.69 20.16 -7.82
C ALA A 118 31.46 20.45 -9.11
N THR A 119 31.54 21.73 -9.46
CA THR A 119 32.32 22.20 -10.62
C THR A 119 33.76 22.38 -10.19
N ILE A 120 34.64 21.47 -10.62
CA ILE A 120 36.07 21.55 -10.34
C ILE A 120 36.74 22.29 -11.51
N LYS A 121 37.60 23.27 -11.17
CA LYS A 121 38.39 24.05 -12.12
C LYS A 121 39.82 23.59 -12.08
N ASP A 122 40.24 22.80 -13.07
CA ASP A 122 41.60 22.32 -13.17
C ASP A 122 42.39 23.19 -14.16
N PRO A 123 43.50 23.82 -13.73
CA PRO A 123 44.36 24.56 -14.64
C PRO A 123 45.23 23.58 -15.43
N ILE A 124 44.94 23.44 -16.72
CA ILE A 124 45.77 22.65 -17.64
C ILE A 124 46.67 23.63 -18.40
N LYS A 125 47.97 23.38 -18.36
CA LYS A 125 48.94 24.09 -19.20
C LYS A 125 48.88 23.47 -20.59
N VAL A 126 48.43 24.25 -21.56
CA VAL A 126 48.41 23.85 -22.97
C VAL A 126 49.52 24.63 -23.66
N ASP A 127 50.50 23.91 -24.20
CA ASP A 127 51.60 24.48 -24.96
C ASP A 127 51.13 24.81 -26.38
N ASP A 128 51.36 26.06 -26.79
CA ASP A 128 50.99 26.58 -28.11
C ASP A 128 52.14 26.29 -29.10
N GLU A 129 52.00 25.22 -29.90
CA GLU A 129 53.06 24.64 -30.76
C GLU A 129 53.64 25.62 -31.81
N LYS A 130 52.97 26.76 -32.06
CA LYS A 130 53.42 27.82 -32.99
C LYS A 130 54.11 29.02 -32.36
N THR A 131 54.06 29.19 -31.04
CA THR A 131 54.58 30.39 -30.35
C THR A 131 55.43 30.12 -29.11
N GLY A 132 55.63 28.86 -28.72
CA GLY A 132 56.52 28.48 -27.62
C GLY A 132 56.13 29.03 -26.24
N GLY A 133 54.94 29.59 -26.11
CA GLY A 133 54.40 30.13 -24.87
C GLY A 133 53.38 29.19 -24.25
N THR A 134 53.54 28.93 -22.95
CA THR A 134 52.57 28.16 -22.17
C THR A 134 51.35 29.04 -21.84
N LYS A 135 50.15 28.64 -22.30
CA LYS A 135 48.90 29.27 -21.86
C LYS A 135 48.21 28.35 -20.86
N THR A 136 47.86 28.90 -19.71
CA THR A 136 47.00 28.20 -18.73
C THR A 136 45.56 28.35 -19.15
N VAL A 137 44.95 27.25 -19.61
CA VAL A 137 43.51 27.19 -19.90
C VAL A 137 42.82 26.48 -18.74
N VAL A 138 41.82 27.12 -18.16
CA VAL A 138 41.05 26.54 -17.05
C VAL A 138 39.92 25.71 -17.64
N LEU A 139 40.02 24.38 -17.56
CA LEU A 139 38.91 23.49 -17.90
C LEU A 139 38.02 23.29 -16.67
N THR A 140 36.74 23.61 -16.82
CA THR A 140 35.71 23.28 -15.83
C THR A 140 35.14 21.90 -16.14
N ARG A 141 35.23 20.97 -15.19
CA ARG A 141 34.52 19.69 -15.25
C ARG A 141 33.54 19.57 -14.09
N GLU A 142 32.38 18.99 -14.36
CA GLU A 142 31.39 18.66 -13.33
C GLU A 142 31.66 17.23 -12.85
N GLU A 143 32.04 17.10 -11.58
CA GLU A 143 32.29 15.80 -10.96
C GLU A 143 31.36 15.60 -9.76
N LEU A 144 30.92 14.37 -9.53
CA LEU A 144 30.16 14.02 -8.33
C LEU A 144 31.14 13.93 -7.16
N VAL A 145 31.10 14.92 -6.29
CA VAL A 145 31.95 14.99 -5.09
C VAL A 145 31.12 14.59 -3.89
N THR A 146 31.71 13.79 -3.00
CA THR A 146 31.10 13.44 -1.72
C THR A 146 31.03 14.70 -0.85
N ALA A 147 29.82 15.22 -0.65
CA ALA A 147 29.62 16.48 0.05
C ALA A 147 29.50 16.29 1.57
N GLU A 148 28.92 15.16 2.00
CA GLU A 148 28.67 14.87 3.40
C GLU A 148 28.60 13.36 3.62
N ILE A 149 29.22 12.90 4.70
CA ILE A 149 29.19 11.50 5.14
C ILE A 149 28.46 11.49 6.48
N GLU A 150 27.17 11.13 6.45
CA GLU A 150 26.41 10.87 7.67
C GLU A 150 26.61 9.40 8.06
N GLU A 151 27.29 9.15 9.19
CA GLU A 151 27.30 7.84 9.85
C GLU A 151 26.08 7.77 10.78
N THR A 152 25.00 7.12 10.34
CA THR A 152 23.80 6.93 11.19
C THR A 152 23.74 5.49 11.69
N GLU A 153 23.74 5.31 13.02
CA GLU A 153 23.68 3.99 13.69
C GLU A 153 22.24 3.40 13.75
N TYR A 154 21.21 4.20 13.41
CA TYR A 154 19.83 3.96 13.89
C TYR A 154 18.87 3.26 12.90
N ARG A 155 19.14 3.23 11.59
CA ARG A 155 18.14 2.77 10.61
C ARG A 155 17.81 1.27 10.69
N ALA A 156 18.83 0.42 10.85
CA ALA A 156 18.59 -1.02 10.93
C ALA A 156 17.85 -1.43 12.21
N ILE A 157 18.08 -0.71 13.32
CA ILE A 157 17.37 -0.95 14.59
C ILE A 157 15.91 -0.48 14.47
N GLU A 158 15.67 0.69 13.88
CA GLU A 158 14.30 1.17 13.59
C GLU A 158 13.52 0.19 12.71
N ASP A 159 14.16 -0.34 11.65
CA ASP A 159 13.55 -1.35 10.78
C ASP A 159 13.23 -2.65 11.53
N ILE A 160 14.12 -3.11 12.42
CA ILE A 160 13.86 -4.28 13.26
C ILE A 160 12.69 -4.02 14.20
N LEU A 161 12.69 -2.89 14.92
CA LEU A 161 11.61 -2.51 15.82
C LEU A 161 10.26 -2.40 15.09
N ALA A 162 10.25 -1.86 13.87
CA ALA A 162 9.05 -1.80 13.03
C ALA A 162 8.54 -3.18 12.63
N VAL A 163 9.44 -4.13 12.31
CA VAL A 163 9.08 -5.51 12.00
C VAL A 163 8.60 -6.25 13.25
N GLU A 164 9.20 -6.00 14.41
CA GLU A 164 8.77 -6.55 15.71
C GLU A 164 7.38 -6.06 16.11
N GLU A 165 7.11 -4.76 16.00
CA GLU A 165 5.77 -4.20 16.25
C GLU A 165 4.75 -4.70 15.23
N ALA A 166 5.16 -4.93 13.98
CA ALA A 166 4.30 -5.60 13.01
C ALA A 166 4.04 -7.06 13.41
N LEU A 167 5.03 -7.75 13.97
CA LEU A 167 4.91 -9.14 14.39
C LEU A 167 3.92 -9.30 15.53
N THR A 168 3.94 -8.40 16.52
CA THR A 168 2.94 -8.40 17.61
C THR A 168 1.52 -8.21 17.07
N ARG A 169 1.32 -7.29 16.11
CA ARG A 169 0.02 -7.12 15.45
C ARG A 169 -0.43 -8.37 14.68
N VAL A 170 0.50 -9.10 14.07
CA VAL A 170 0.21 -10.36 13.37
C VAL A 170 -0.13 -11.48 14.36
N GLN A 171 0.58 -11.56 15.48
CA GLN A 171 0.29 -12.50 16.57
C GLN A 171 -1.10 -12.24 17.18
N ASP A 172 -1.48 -10.98 17.40
CA ASP A 172 -2.83 -10.63 17.87
C ASP A 172 -3.92 -11.10 16.90
N LYS A 173 -3.68 -10.97 15.59
CA LYS A 173 -4.60 -11.50 14.57
C LYS A 173 -4.67 -13.02 14.60
N LYS A 174 -3.54 -13.71 14.82
CA LYS A 174 -3.50 -15.17 14.98
C LYS A 174 -4.33 -15.62 16.17
N LEU A 175 -4.18 -14.95 17.31
CA LEU A 175 -4.95 -15.25 18.52
C LEU A 175 -6.45 -15.07 18.27
N LYS A 176 -6.85 -14.00 17.57
CA LYS A 176 -8.26 -13.79 17.19
C LYS A 176 -8.79 -14.89 16.25
N ALA A 177 -8.00 -15.31 15.25
CA ALA A 177 -8.39 -16.40 14.36
C ALA A 177 -8.53 -17.74 15.10
N ILE A 178 -7.62 -18.03 16.05
CA ILE A 178 -7.70 -19.21 16.92
C ILE A 178 -8.93 -19.16 17.82
N GLN A 179 -9.20 -18.00 18.43
CA GLN A 179 -10.41 -17.80 19.25
C GLN A 179 -11.68 -17.99 18.42
N LEU A 180 -11.74 -17.45 17.21
CA LEU A 180 -12.85 -17.66 16.30
C LEU A 180 -13.03 -19.15 15.98
N LYS A 181 -11.94 -19.85 15.64
CA LYS A 181 -11.99 -21.31 15.40
C LYS A 181 -12.51 -22.06 16.62
N ALA A 182 -12.02 -21.73 17.82
CA ALA A 182 -12.46 -22.35 19.07
C ALA A 182 -13.96 -22.07 19.34
N GLN A 183 -14.43 -20.86 19.07
CA GLN A 183 -15.86 -20.50 19.19
C GLN A 183 -16.74 -21.23 18.18
N LEU A 184 -16.28 -21.38 16.93
CA LEU A 184 -16.99 -22.15 15.91
C LEU A 184 -17.11 -23.62 16.32
N LEU A 185 -16.06 -24.20 16.89
CA LEU A 185 -16.06 -25.56 17.44
C LEU A 185 -16.94 -25.70 18.71
N SER A 186 -17.04 -24.67 19.54
CA SER A 186 -17.87 -24.71 20.75
C SER A 186 -19.36 -24.53 20.46
N ASN A 187 -19.69 -23.70 19.46
CA ASN A 187 -21.06 -23.35 19.11
C ASN A 187 -21.67 -24.32 18.08
N GLY A 188 -20.84 -24.92 17.21
CA GLY A 188 -21.22 -25.99 16.30
C GLY A 188 -20.89 -27.35 16.89
N GLY A 189 -21.82 -27.91 17.68
CA GLY A 189 -21.85 -29.29 18.19
C GLY A 189 -20.52 -30.05 18.15
N GLY A 190 -19.81 -30.08 19.28
CA GLY A 190 -18.78 -31.11 19.49
C GLY A 190 -19.33 -32.51 19.19
N PRO A 191 -18.47 -33.50 18.85
CA PRO A 191 -18.91 -34.85 18.53
C PRO A 191 -19.89 -35.30 19.62
N GLU A 192 -21.10 -35.70 19.20
CA GLU A 192 -22.21 -36.09 20.08
C GLU A 192 -21.65 -36.76 21.33
N LYS A 193 -21.71 -36.07 22.47
CA LYS A 193 -21.36 -36.70 23.74
C LYS A 193 -22.35 -37.84 23.88
N GLN A 194 -21.92 -39.08 23.65
CA GLN A 194 -22.72 -40.26 23.92
C GLN A 194 -23.15 -40.17 25.38
N ILE A 195 -24.40 -39.80 25.62
CA ILE A 195 -24.99 -39.79 26.94
C ILE A 195 -25.20 -41.25 27.29
N THR A 196 -24.21 -41.85 27.96
CA THR A 196 -24.35 -43.21 28.50
C THR A 196 -25.35 -43.16 29.66
N VAL A 197 -26.63 -43.38 29.36
CA VAL A 197 -27.68 -43.48 30.38
C VAL A 197 -27.44 -44.75 31.18
N ARG A 198 -26.75 -44.63 32.33
CA ARG A 198 -26.66 -45.73 33.31
C ARG A 198 -28.03 -45.88 33.96
N ARG A 199 -28.78 -46.90 33.54
CA ARG A 199 -30.05 -47.32 34.17
C ARG A 199 -29.76 -47.74 35.61
N TRP A 200 -30.07 -46.89 36.58
CA TRP A 200 -30.06 -47.26 37.99
C TRP A 200 -31.18 -48.27 38.24
N SER A 201 -30.83 -49.56 38.34
CA SER A 201 -31.76 -50.59 38.80
C SER A 201 -31.98 -50.38 40.29
N ARG A 202 -33.20 -49.93 40.65
CA ARG A 202 -33.62 -49.80 42.04
C ARG A 202 -34.15 -51.16 42.48
N ASP A 203 -33.27 -52.06 42.88
CA ASP A 203 -33.68 -53.24 43.63
C ASP A 203 -34.23 -52.77 44.99
N LYS A 204 -35.56 -52.66 45.06
CA LYS A 204 -36.28 -52.70 46.32
C LYS A 204 -36.41 -54.18 46.70
N SER A 205 -35.43 -54.73 47.40
CA SER A 205 -35.65 -55.94 48.18
C SER A 205 -36.69 -55.61 49.26
N ARG A 206 -37.90 -56.11 49.04
CA ARG A 206 -39.00 -56.11 50.01
C ARG A 206 -38.57 -56.92 51.24
N THR A 207 -38.87 -56.36 52.41
CA THR A 207 -39.10 -57.09 53.67
C THR A 207 -40.09 -58.23 53.49
#